data_AF-A0A447PQP1-F1
#
_entry.id   AF-A0A447PQP1-F1
#
_cell.length_a   1.000
_cell.length_b   1.000
_cell.length_c   1.000
_cell.angle_alpha   90.00
_cell.angle_beta   90.00
_cell.angle_gamma   90.00
#
_symmetry.space_group_name_H-M   'P 1'
#
loop_
_entity.id
_entity.type
_entity.pdbx_description
1 polymer ?
#
loop_
_entity_poly.entity_id
_entity_poly.type
_entity_poly.pdbx_seq_one_letter_code
_entity_poly.pdbx_strand_id
1 'polypeptide(L)'
;MSASALDAAAPQFQRRAAKAGASAQRSDGTTVELTIVEDDNPAVRTPLEWRQAIYEEKLAQARESIIADNNIQTLRRFFDAELDEESIRPI
;
A
#
# COMPACT_ATOMS: atom_id res chain seq x y z
N MET A 1 40.98 -8.69 -29.09
CA MET A 1 41.01 -7.43 -28.31
C MET A 1 40.28 -6.40 -29.16
N SER A 2 39.12 -5.84 -28.81
CA SER A 2 38.46 -5.76 -27.51
C SER A 2 36.94 -5.69 -27.72
N ALA A 3 36.21 -6.41 -26.87
CA ALA A 3 34.77 -6.29 -26.75
C ALA A 3 34.43 -4.90 -26.20
N SER A 4 33.66 -4.12 -26.97
CA SER A 4 33.11 -2.84 -26.50
C SER A 4 31.85 -3.13 -25.70
N ALA A 5 32.02 -3.21 -24.39
CA ALA A 5 30.93 -3.26 -23.42
C ALA A 5 30.49 -1.82 -23.14
N LEU A 6 29.36 -1.39 -23.72
CA LEU A 6 28.46 -0.38 -23.16
C LEU A 6 27.28 -0.15 -24.13
N ASP A 7 26.27 -1.01 -24.09
CA ASP A 7 24.95 -0.62 -24.60
C ASP A 7 23.84 -1.21 -23.70
N ALA A 8 22.91 -0.33 -23.36
CA ALA A 8 21.62 -0.53 -22.73
C ALA A 8 21.57 -1.39 -21.45
N ALA A 9 21.69 -0.72 -20.31
CA ALA A 9 21.06 -1.19 -19.08
C ALA A 9 19.57 -1.44 -19.36
N ALA A 10 19.15 -2.71 -19.36
CA ALA A 10 17.75 -3.07 -19.50
C ALA A 10 16.89 -2.20 -18.56
N PRO A 11 15.80 -1.57 -19.04
CA PRO A 11 15.00 -0.66 -18.25
C PRO A 11 14.64 -1.29 -16.91
N GLN A 12 14.73 -0.52 -15.82
CA GLN A 12 14.61 -1.02 -14.44
C GLN A 12 13.39 -1.93 -14.20
N PHE A 13 12.31 -1.68 -14.94
CA PHE A 13 11.08 -2.48 -14.94
C PHE A 13 11.31 -3.94 -15.39
N GLN A 14 12.04 -4.15 -16.50
CA GLN A 14 12.35 -5.49 -17.02
C GLN A 14 13.24 -6.28 -16.07
N ARG A 15 14.17 -5.62 -15.36
CA ARG A 15 15.02 -6.29 -14.36
C ARG A 15 14.22 -6.72 -13.13
N ARG A 16 13.25 -5.90 -12.70
CA ARG A 16 12.32 -6.25 -11.60
C ARG A 16 11.37 -7.38 -12.00
N ALA A 17 10.86 -7.35 -13.24
CA ALA A 17 10.01 -8.39 -13.81
C ALA A 17 10.72 -9.74 -13.89
N ALA A 18 11.96 -9.77 -14.42
CA ALA A 18 12.76 -10.98 -14.52
C ALA A 18 13.07 -11.60 -13.14
N LYS A 19 13.35 -10.77 -12.14
CA LYS A 19 13.57 -11.23 -10.76
C LYS A 19 12.28 -11.80 -10.13
N ALA A 20 11.15 -11.17 -10.37
CA ALA A 20 9.85 -11.65 -9.90
C ALA A 20 9.46 -12.98 -10.56
N GLY A 21 9.66 -13.13 -11.87
CA GLY A 21 9.38 -14.36 -12.60
C GLY A 21 10.23 -15.54 -12.14
N ALA A 22 11.52 -15.31 -11.85
CA ALA A 22 12.42 -16.34 -11.31
C ALA A 22 12.02 -16.88 -9.92
N SER A 23 11.11 -16.19 -9.21
CA SER A 23 10.58 -16.63 -7.90
C SER A 23 9.07 -16.93 -7.94
N ALA A 24 8.43 -16.83 -9.11
CA ALA A 24 7.00 -17.08 -9.27
C ALA A 24 6.73 -18.59 -9.32
N GLN A 25 6.50 -19.17 -8.14
CA GLN A 25 6.07 -20.56 -7.98
C GLN A 25 4.65 -20.56 -7.42
N ARG A 26 3.81 -21.48 -7.89
CA ARG A 26 2.51 -21.72 -7.27
C ARG A 26 2.72 -22.32 -5.89
N SER A 27 1.69 -22.28 -5.05
CA SER A 27 1.68 -22.90 -3.73
C SER A 27 1.93 -24.42 -3.76
N ASP A 28 1.83 -25.07 -4.92
CA ASP A 28 2.13 -26.49 -5.15
C ASP A 28 3.58 -26.77 -5.62
N GLY A 29 4.42 -25.74 -5.76
CA GLY A 29 5.82 -25.85 -6.18
C GLY A 29 6.06 -25.81 -7.70
N THR A 30 5.01 -25.68 -8.52
CA THR A 30 5.15 -25.58 -9.98
C THR A 30 5.62 -24.17 -10.39
N THR A 31 6.62 -24.11 -11.27
CA THR A 31 7.09 -22.85 -11.88
C THR A 31 6.03 -22.25 -12.80
N VAL A 32 5.79 -20.94 -12.69
CA VAL A 32 4.82 -20.21 -13.51
C VAL A 32 5.55 -19.25 -14.44
N GLU A 33 5.12 -19.20 -15.70
CA GLU A 33 5.51 -18.15 -16.63
C GLU A 33 4.85 -16.82 -16.23
N LEU A 34 5.66 -15.85 -15.80
CA LEU A 34 5.21 -14.53 -15.38
C LEU A 34 5.33 -13.54 -16.52
N THR A 35 4.20 -13.00 -16.98
CA THR A 35 4.17 -11.83 -17.88
C THR A 35 3.60 -10.64 -17.12
N ILE A 36 4.28 -9.51 -17.14
CA ILE A 36 3.77 -8.25 -16.57
C ILE A 36 3.15 -7.44 -17.70
N VAL A 37 1.89 -7.05 -17.52
CA VAL A 37 1.13 -6.23 -18.46
C VAL A 37 0.84 -4.89 -17.79
N GLU A 38 0.96 -3.81 -18.55
CA GLU A 38 0.49 -2.49 -18.12
C GLU A 38 -1.03 -2.45 -18.34
N ASP A 39 -1.78 -2.46 -17.24
CA ASP A 39 -3.24 -2.36 -17.22
C ASP A 39 -3.62 -1.28 -16.21
N ASP A 40 -4.15 -0.16 -16.71
CA ASP A 40 -4.58 0.98 -15.91
C ASP A 40 -6.06 0.90 -15.50
N ASN A 41 -6.69 -0.29 -15.61
CA ASN A 41 -8.09 -0.48 -15.24
C ASN A 41 -8.29 -0.36 -13.70
N PRO A 42 -8.99 0.69 -13.21
CA PRO A 42 -9.17 0.92 -11.78
C PRO A 42 -10.17 -0.05 -11.13
N ALA A 43 -10.85 -0.88 -11.90
CA ALA A 43 -11.80 -1.86 -11.38
C ALA A 43 -11.12 -2.96 -10.55
N VAL A 44 -9.83 -3.19 -10.75
CA VAL A 44 -9.04 -4.17 -10.00
C VAL A 44 -7.98 -3.44 -9.19
N ARG A 45 -8.05 -3.58 -7.87
CA ARG A 45 -7.06 -2.99 -6.96
C ARG A 45 -5.87 -3.92 -6.78
N THR A 46 -4.68 -3.35 -6.91
CA THR A 46 -3.43 -3.99 -6.51
C THR A 46 -3.39 -4.19 -4.98
N PRO A 47 -2.57 -5.12 -4.48
CA PRO A 47 -2.41 -5.31 -3.04
C PRO A 47 -1.94 -4.05 -2.27
N LEU A 48 -1.22 -3.14 -2.93
CA LEU A 48 -0.80 -1.87 -2.34
C LEU A 48 -2.01 -0.95 -2.13
N GLU A 49 -2.87 -0.83 -3.15
CA GLU A 49 -4.08 -0.02 -3.09
C GLU A 49 -5.09 -0.57 -2.09
N TRP A 50 -5.20 -1.90 -1.96
CA TRP A 50 -6.01 -2.51 -0.90
C TRP A 50 -5.53 -2.11 0.50
N ARG A 51 -4.21 -2.14 0.72
CA ARG A 51 -3.64 -1.72 2.01
C ARG A 51 -3.97 -0.26 2.31
N GLN A 52 -3.88 0.62 1.31
CA GLN A 52 -4.21 2.03 1.46
C GLN A 52 -5.70 2.22 1.76
N ALA A 53 -6.58 1.58 0.98
CA ALA A 53 -8.02 1.67 1.15
C ALA A 53 -8.47 1.19 2.55
N ILE A 54 -7.94 0.06 3.03
CA ILE A 54 -8.25 -0.45 4.37
C ILE A 54 -7.75 0.51 5.46
N TYR A 55 -6.57 1.10 5.27
CA TYR A 55 -6.04 2.06 6.23
C TYR A 55 -6.91 3.33 6.31
N GLU A 56 -7.33 3.87 5.17
CA GLU A 56 -8.20 5.06 5.11
C GLU A 56 -9.57 4.80 5.74
N GLU A 57 -10.16 3.63 5.47
CA GLU A 57 -11.40 3.20 6.10
C GLU A 57 -11.26 3.12 7.62
N LYS A 58 -10.20 2.45 8.12
CA LYS A 58 -9.93 2.37 9.55
C LYS A 58 -9.65 3.73 10.18
N LEU A 59 -8.97 4.62 9.47
CA LEU A 59 -8.69 5.98 9.94
C LEU A 59 -10.00 6.78 10.09
N ALA A 60 -10.90 6.69 9.11
CA ALA A 60 -12.21 7.33 9.17
C ALA A 60 -13.03 6.80 10.36
N GLN A 61 -13.07 5.47 10.52
CA GLN A 61 -13.76 4.83 11.65
C GLN A 61 -13.19 5.23 13.01
N ALA A 62 -11.86 5.30 13.13
CA ALA A 62 -11.19 5.74 14.36
C ALA A 62 -11.54 7.18 14.71
N ARG A 63 -11.56 8.09 13.71
CA ARG A 63 -11.95 9.49 13.90
C ARG A 63 -13.39 9.61 14.42
N GLU A 64 -14.32 8.94 13.74
CA GLU A 64 -15.73 8.94 14.15
C GLU A 64 -15.91 8.41 15.58
N SER A 65 -15.23 7.30 15.91
CA SER A 65 -15.32 6.69 17.24
C SER A 65 -14.81 7.62 18.34
N ILE A 66 -13.70 8.32 18.10
CA ILE A 66 -13.11 9.26 19.05
C ILE A 66 -13.98 10.51 19.23
N ILE A 67 -14.56 11.04 18.15
CA ILE A 67 -15.45 12.20 18.21
C ILE A 67 -16.75 11.87 18.95
N ALA A 68 -17.29 10.68 18.71
CA ALA A 68 -18.50 10.20 19.38
C ALA A 68 -18.28 9.77 20.84
N ASP A 69 -17.03 9.66 21.30
CA ASP A 69 -16.72 9.20 22.65
C ASP A 69 -17.15 10.21 23.73
N ASN A 70 -18.00 9.76 24.65
CA ASN A 70 -18.57 10.59 25.70
C ASN A 70 -17.53 11.07 26.73
N ASN A 71 -16.51 10.25 27.01
CA ASN A 71 -15.45 10.64 27.95
C ASN A 71 -14.61 11.75 27.33
N ILE A 72 -14.26 11.64 26.05
CA ILE A 72 -13.53 12.69 25.32
C ILE A 72 -14.36 13.97 25.25
N GLN A 73 -15.65 13.90 24.95
CA GLN A 73 -16.53 15.08 24.99
C GLN A 73 -16.58 15.73 26.37
N THR A 74 -16.61 14.93 27.44
CA THR A 74 -16.59 15.41 28.82
C THR A 74 -15.26 16.10 29.15
N LEU A 75 -14.13 15.49 28.77
CA LEU A 75 -12.79 16.06 28.97
C LEU A 75 -12.63 17.39 28.22
N ARG A 76 -13.08 17.47 26.96
CA ARG A 76 -13.08 18.72 26.18
C ARG A 76 -13.84 19.84 26.90
N ARG A 77 -15.04 19.56 27.42
CA ARG A 77 -15.86 20.55 28.14
C ARG A 77 -15.25 20.94 29.48
N PHE A 78 -14.67 19.99 30.20
CA PHE A 78 -14.12 20.23 31.53
C PHE A 78 -12.83 21.06 31.48
N PHE A 79 -12.00 20.84 30.46
CA PHE A 79 -10.71 21.51 30.28
C PHE A 79 -10.72 22.63 29.24
N ASP A 80 -11.88 22.94 28.65
CA ASP A 80 -12.03 23.84 27.50
C ASP A 80 -11.04 23.53 26.37
N ALA A 81 -10.90 22.23 26.06
CA ALA A 81 -9.88 21.69 25.17
C ALA A 81 -10.43 21.33 23.78
N GLU A 82 -9.57 21.46 22.77
CA GLU A 82 -9.83 21.04 21.40
C GLU A 82 -9.21 19.66 21.12
N LEU A 83 -9.90 18.87 20.30
CA LEU A 83 -9.40 17.59 19.83
C LEU A 83 -8.65 17.83 18.52
N ASP A 84 -7.38 17.43 18.47
CA ASP A 84 -6.63 17.37 17.22
C ASP A 84 -6.95 16.08 16.46
N GLU A 85 -7.87 16.17 15.51
CA GLU A 85 -8.32 15.04 14.68
C GLU A 85 -7.25 14.57 13.66
N GLU A 86 -6.26 15.41 13.37
CA GLU A 86 -5.14 15.05 12.50
C GLU A 86 -4.12 14.17 13.22
N SER A 87 -4.13 14.14 14.55
CA SER A 87 -3.29 13.27 15.37
C SER A 87 -3.78 11.82 15.45
N ILE A 88 -5.05 11.55 15.09
CA ILE A 88 -5.68 10.24 15.22
C ILE A 88 -5.06 9.24 14.23
N ARG A 89 -4.73 8.02 14.71
CA ARG A 89 -4.18 6.93 13.91
C ARG A 89 -4.90 5.61 14.24
N PRO A 90 -5.21 4.76 13.24
CA PRO A 90 -5.74 3.43 13.49
C PRO A 90 -4.67 2.48 14.04
N ILE A 91 -5.08 1.54 14.91
CA ILE A 91 -4.23 0.46 15.46
C ILE A 91 -4.33 -0.86 14.65
#